data_AF-A0A660Z9E2-F1
#
_entry.id   AF-A0A660Z9E2-F1
#
_cell.length_a   1.000
_cell.length_b   1.000
_cell.length_c   1.000
_cell.angle_alpha   90.00
_cell.angle_beta   90.00
_cell.angle_gamma   90.00
#
_symmetry.space_group_name_H-M   'P 1'
#
loop_
_entity.id
_entity.type
_entity.pdbx_description
1 polymer ?
#
loop_
_entity_poly.entity_id
_entity_poly.type
_entity_poly.pdbx_seq_one_letter_code
_entity_poly.pdbx_strand_id
1 'polypeptide(L)'
;MIKLLIFALVTSIEADYDSTFHAVLNEVMNYTFREMYDNAKVLSDSLIALRPNDPLPHLILAGLYDYYMLDYSTNELDDAFKMEIETVFELTERYKESDPSKYHYFRGLAYAYRATRAGRKRSLISAFKDGLRARKELRKAIELDSTLYDAYLPLGIFDYALSEAPKFIRWLMGSEDRREQGINEVRLAAEKGWITKVPAKHALVWMLAYYGRTREAVKIARELVQEYPTSRSFRW
;
A
#
# COMPACT_ATOMS: atom_id res chain seq x y z
N MET A 1 39.73 22.56 -6.45
CA MET A 1 38.27 22.52 -6.68
C MET A 1 37.68 21.39 -5.84
N ILE A 2 37.12 21.71 -4.68
CA ILE A 2 36.44 20.75 -3.79
C ILE A 2 35.00 20.68 -4.28
N LYS A 3 34.59 19.54 -4.84
CA LYS A 3 33.17 19.25 -5.08
C LYS A 3 32.54 18.96 -3.72
N LEU A 4 31.83 19.93 -3.15
CA LEU A 4 30.90 19.70 -2.06
C LEU A 4 29.77 18.82 -2.59
N LEU A 5 29.86 17.51 -2.31
CA LEU A 5 28.72 16.60 -2.35
C LEU A 5 27.76 17.05 -1.25
N ILE A 6 26.78 17.87 -1.61
CA ILE A 6 25.59 18.07 -0.78
C ILE A 6 24.86 16.73 -0.84
N PHE A 7 25.11 15.86 0.14
CA PHE A 7 24.14 14.85 0.52
C PHE A 7 22.94 15.65 1.04
N ALA A 8 21.95 15.89 0.18
CA ALA A 8 20.63 16.19 0.69
C ALA A 8 20.28 15.01 1.60
N LEU A 9 20.08 15.26 2.90
CA LEU A 9 19.43 14.27 3.73
C LEU A 9 18.08 14.01 3.06
N VAL A 10 17.98 12.90 2.33
CA VAL A 10 16.70 12.34 1.92
C VAL A 10 16.08 11.89 3.23
N THR A 11 15.34 12.81 3.84
CA THR A 11 14.49 12.50 4.98
C THR A 11 13.36 11.67 4.40
N SER A 12 13.14 10.49 4.97
CA SER A 12 12.05 9.63 4.55
C SER A 12 10.74 10.41 4.68
N ILE A 13 9.74 10.11 3.84
CA ILE A 13 8.40 10.71 3.95
C ILE A 13 7.86 10.58 5.40
N GLU A 14 8.19 9.49 6.08
CA GLU A 14 7.85 9.27 7.49
C GLU A 14 8.35 10.40 8.41
N ALA A 15 9.52 10.99 8.15
CA ALA A 15 10.10 12.05 8.97
C ALA A 15 9.40 13.41 8.84
N ASP A 16 8.48 13.57 7.87
CA ASP A 16 7.66 14.79 7.74
C ASP A 16 6.54 14.88 8.79
N TYR A 17 6.32 13.79 9.53
CA TYR A 17 5.23 13.66 10.50
C TYR A 17 5.78 13.73 11.92
N ASP A 18 5.06 14.43 12.79
CA ASP A 18 5.44 14.54 14.20
C ASP A 18 4.98 13.31 15.01
N SER A 19 5.45 13.21 16.25
CA SER A 19 5.11 12.10 17.14
C SER A 19 3.60 11.97 17.42
N THR A 20 2.85 13.07 17.36
CA THR A 20 1.40 13.07 17.57
C THR A 20 0.71 12.41 16.37
N PHE A 21 1.09 12.79 15.15
CA PHE A 21 0.60 12.17 13.94
C PHE A 21 0.91 10.66 13.92
N HIS A 22 2.15 10.28 14.24
CA HIS A 22 2.53 8.87 14.32
C HIS A 22 1.68 8.08 15.33
N ALA A 23 1.44 8.64 16.52
CA ALA A 23 0.62 8.00 17.53
C ALA A 23 -0.82 7.78 17.06
N VAL A 24 -1.44 8.82 16.48
CA VAL A 24 -2.82 8.71 15.96
C VAL A 24 -2.90 7.74 14.78
N LEU A 25 -1.94 7.78 13.86
CA LEU A 25 -1.87 6.84 12.74
C LEU A 25 -1.76 5.39 13.23
N ASN A 26 -0.89 5.12 14.19
CA ASN A 26 -0.75 3.76 14.75
C ASN A 26 -2.07 3.27 15.35
N GLU A 27 -2.83 4.14 16.04
CA GLU A 27 -4.14 3.79 16.57
C GLU A 27 -5.19 3.57 15.46
N VAL A 28 -5.19 4.37 14.39
CA VAL A 28 -6.03 4.13 13.20
C VAL A 28 -5.77 2.74 12.63
N MET A 29 -4.50 2.39 12.44
CA MET A 29 -4.10 1.09 11.89
C MET A 29 -4.51 -0.05 12.83
N ASN A 30 -4.25 0.09 14.13
CA ASN A 30 -4.64 -0.89 15.15
C ASN A 30 -6.16 -1.13 15.17
N TYR A 31 -6.97 -0.07 15.19
CA TYR A 31 -8.42 -0.20 15.12
C TYR A 31 -8.90 -0.80 13.81
N THR A 32 -8.28 -0.45 12.68
CA THR A 32 -8.61 -1.02 11.36
C THR A 32 -8.41 -2.53 11.36
N PHE A 33 -7.27 -3.02 11.83
CA PHE A 33 -6.95 -4.46 11.85
C PHE A 33 -7.69 -5.26 12.92
N ARG A 34 -8.28 -4.58 13.92
CA ARG A 34 -9.21 -5.18 14.88
C ARG A 34 -10.67 -5.02 14.45
N GLU A 35 -10.90 -4.54 13.24
CA GLU A 35 -12.20 -4.26 12.63
C GLU A 35 -13.11 -3.36 13.50
N MET A 36 -12.50 -2.43 14.26
CA MET A 36 -13.17 -1.38 15.02
C MET A 36 -13.33 -0.13 14.15
N TYR A 37 -14.12 -0.25 13.09
CA TYR A 37 -14.14 0.72 11.99
C TYR A 37 -14.63 2.11 12.39
N ASP A 38 -15.61 2.23 13.30
CA ASP A 38 -16.08 3.53 13.77
C ASP A 38 -14.97 4.29 14.52
N ASN A 39 -14.22 3.59 15.39
CA ASN A 39 -13.08 4.16 16.10
C ASN A 39 -11.96 4.57 15.13
N ALA A 40 -11.62 3.70 14.16
CA ALA A 40 -10.63 4.00 13.14
C ALA A 40 -11.05 5.23 12.31
N LYS A 41 -12.33 5.34 11.96
CA LYS A 41 -12.85 6.46 11.16
C LYS A 41 -12.72 7.80 11.89
N VAL A 42 -13.13 7.86 13.17
CA VAL A 42 -13.01 9.09 13.97
C VAL A 42 -11.57 9.59 14.03
N LEU A 43 -10.60 8.69 14.18
CA LEU A 43 -9.19 9.06 14.21
C LEU A 43 -8.65 9.43 12.81
N SER A 44 -9.07 8.74 11.75
CA SER A 44 -8.74 9.12 10.38
C SER A 44 -9.25 10.52 10.02
N ASP A 45 -10.49 10.85 10.39
CA ASP A 45 -11.06 12.19 10.20
C ASP A 45 -10.24 13.26 10.96
N SER A 46 -9.70 12.89 12.14
CA SER A 46 -8.82 13.77 12.92
C SER A 46 -7.46 13.99 12.26
N LEU A 47 -6.89 12.97 11.59
CA LEU A 47 -5.66 13.12 10.80
C LEU A 47 -5.86 14.08 9.61
N ILE A 48 -7.01 13.98 8.93
CA ILE A 48 -7.38 14.90 7.85
C ILE A 48 -7.52 16.32 8.40
N ALA A 49 -8.18 16.51 9.54
CA ALA A 49 -8.32 17.84 10.16
C ALA A 49 -6.96 18.45 10.56
N LEU A 50 -6.02 17.62 11.02
CA LEU A 50 -4.67 18.04 11.40
C LEU A 50 -3.83 18.43 10.17
N ARG A 51 -4.01 17.73 9.03
CA ARG A 51 -3.26 17.96 7.79
C ARG A 51 -4.17 17.91 6.55
N PRO A 52 -5.02 18.92 6.32
CA PRO A 52 -6.03 18.88 5.26
C PRO A 52 -5.46 18.98 3.83
N ASN A 53 -4.20 19.38 3.68
CA ASN A 53 -3.52 19.49 2.39
C ASN A 53 -2.46 18.39 2.18
N ASP A 54 -2.49 17.34 3.01
CA ASP A 54 -1.59 16.20 2.95
C ASP A 54 -2.34 15.00 2.35
N PRO A 55 -1.81 14.34 1.31
CA PRO A 55 -2.48 13.18 0.70
C PRO A 55 -2.49 11.94 1.60
N LEU A 56 -1.61 11.82 2.60
CA LEU A 56 -1.50 10.59 3.39
C LEU A 56 -2.78 10.28 4.21
N PRO A 57 -3.36 11.21 5.00
CA PRO A 57 -4.61 10.95 5.71
C PRO A 57 -5.75 10.43 4.83
N HIS A 58 -5.87 10.96 3.60
CA HIS A 58 -6.87 10.51 2.63
C HIS A 58 -6.59 9.09 2.12
N LEU A 59 -5.32 8.73 1.86
CA LEU A 59 -4.93 7.35 1.55
C LEU A 59 -5.27 6.38 2.69
N ILE A 60 -5.02 6.78 3.94
CA ILE A 60 -5.32 5.97 5.12
C ILE A 60 -6.82 5.74 5.25
N LEU A 61 -7.64 6.79 5.06
CA LEU A 61 -9.10 6.67 5.08
C LEU A 61 -9.63 5.79 3.93
N ALA A 62 -9.05 5.91 2.72
CA ALA A 62 -9.36 5.00 1.62
C ALA A 62 -9.00 3.54 1.98
N GLY A 63 -7.91 3.31 2.72
CA GLY A 63 -7.49 1.99 3.20
C GLY A 63 -8.47 1.39 4.18
N LEU A 64 -8.95 2.21 5.11
CA LEU A 64 -10.00 1.85 6.05
C LEU A 64 -11.28 1.42 5.31
N TYR A 65 -11.75 2.20 4.34
CA TYR A 65 -12.94 1.87 3.55
C TYR A 65 -12.76 0.58 2.74
N ASP A 66 -11.60 0.39 2.11
CA ASP A 66 -11.29 -0.82 1.36
C ASP A 66 -11.21 -2.07 2.25
N TYR A 67 -10.71 -1.93 3.49
CA TYR A 67 -10.65 -3.02 4.47
C TYR A 67 -12.05 -3.36 5.00
N TYR A 68 -12.87 -2.36 5.33
CA TYR A 68 -14.28 -2.53 5.71
C TYR A 68 -15.06 -3.28 4.62
N MET A 69 -14.94 -2.85 3.37
CA MET A 69 -15.65 -3.45 2.25
C MET A 69 -15.20 -4.89 1.99
N LEU A 70 -13.94 -5.23 2.26
CA LEU A 70 -13.42 -6.59 2.18
C LEU A 70 -14.03 -7.48 3.25
N ASP A 71 -13.99 -7.05 4.51
CA ASP A 71 -14.50 -7.80 5.67
C ASP A 71 -16.00 -8.10 5.53
N TYR A 72 -16.81 -7.05 5.28
CA TYR A 72 -18.26 -7.22 5.13
C TYR A 72 -18.69 -7.72 3.75
N SER A 73 -17.75 -7.92 2.82
CA SER A 73 -18.05 -8.31 1.43
C SER A 73 -19.09 -7.40 0.76
N THR A 74 -18.95 -6.08 0.95
CA THR A 74 -19.88 -5.04 0.50
C THR A 74 -19.20 -4.05 -0.46
N ASN A 75 -19.99 -3.18 -1.10
CA ASN A 75 -19.53 -2.07 -1.92
C ASN A 75 -20.10 -0.72 -1.47
N GLU A 76 -20.71 -0.64 -0.29
CA GLU A 76 -21.43 0.57 0.16
C GLU A 76 -20.55 1.82 0.31
N LEU A 77 -19.25 1.65 0.56
CA LEU A 77 -18.30 2.75 0.69
C LEU A 77 -17.53 3.03 -0.61
N ASP A 78 -17.98 2.49 -1.76
CA ASP A 78 -17.28 2.65 -3.04
C ASP A 78 -17.10 4.11 -3.44
N ASP A 79 -18.14 4.93 -3.26
CA ASP A 79 -18.10 6.32 -3.69
C ASP A 79 -17.27 7.18 -2.74
N ALA A 80 -17.35 6.90 -1.43
CA ALA A 80 -16.46 7.50 -0.43
C ALA A 80 -14.98 7.13 -0.71
N PHE A 81 -14.69 5.85 -0.95
CA PHE A 81 -13.35 5.38 -1.35
C PHE A 81 -12.83 6.11 -2.59
N LYS A 82 -13.65 6.21 -3.65
CA LYS A 82 -13.23 6.92 -4.88
C LYS A 82 -12.95 8.38 -4.61
N MET A 83 -13.79 9.03 -3.82
CA MET A 83 -13.60 10.45 -3.46
C MET A 83 -12.26 10.68 -2.78
N GLU A 84 -11.92 9.86 -1.76
CA GLU A 84 -10.61 9.98 -1.09
C GLU A 84 -9.44 9.77 -2.05
N ILE A 85 -9.54 8.79 -2.96
CA ILE A 85 -8.50 8.52 -3.96
C ILE A 85 -8.34 9.67 -4.97
N GLU A 86 -9.43 10.29 -5.42
CA GLU A 86 -9.35 11.45 -6.30
C GLU A 86 -8.77 12.67 -5.55
N THR A 87 -9.13 12.88 -4.28
CA THR A 87 -8.49 13.89 -3.42
C THR A 87 -6.98 13.66 -3.29
N VAL A 88 -6.53 12.40 -3.17
CA VAL A 88 -5.10 12.08 -3.18
C VAL A 88 -4.44 12.51 -4.50
N PHE A 89 -5.06 12.24 -5.65
CA PHE A 89 -4.51 12.69 -6.94
C PHE A 89 -4.40 14.21 -7.01
N GLU A 90 -5.44 14.93 -6.59
CA GLU A 90 -5.48 16.40 -6.57
C GLU A 90 -4.40 17.00 -5.66
N LEU A 91 -4.36 16.58 -4.39
CA LEU A 91 -3.40 17.09 -3.41
C LEU A 91 -1.95 16.77 -3.80
N THR A 92 -1.72 15.64 -4.48
CA THR A 92 -0.37 15.22 -4.85
C THR A 92 0.26 16.11 -5.94
N GLU A 93 -0.53 16.81 -6.77
CA GLU A 93 0.00 17.68 -7.83
C GLU A 93 0.92 18.78 -7.29
N ARG A 94 0.73 19.19 -6.03
CA ARG A 94 1.60 20.20 -5.38
C ARG A 94 3.06 19.77 -5.27
N TYR A 95 3.33 18.46 -5.24
CA TYR A 95 4.69 17.92 -5.11
C TYR A 95 5.40 17.76 -6.44
N LYS A 96 4.69 17.93 -7.57
CA LYS A 96 5.21 17.57 -8.90
C LYS A 96 6.58 18.18 -9.22
N GLU A 97 6.74 19.46 -8.88
CA GLU A 97 8.00 20.19 -9.11
C GLU A 97 8.87 20.26 -7.83
N SER A 98 8.25 20.33 -6.65
CA SER A 98 8.98 20.56 -5.39
C SER A 98 9.56 19.29 -4.78
N ASP A 99 8.87 18.16 -4.94
CA ASP A 99 9.24 16.86 -4.36
C ASP A 99 8.74 15.71 -5.27
N PRO A 100 9.45 15.46 -6.39
CA PRO A 100 9.02 14.46 -7.37
C PRO A 100 8.93 13.04 -6.81
N SER A 101 9.70 12.69 -5.75
CA SER A 101 9.58 11.36 -5.13
C SER A 101 8.22 11.21 -4.44
N LYS A 102 7.79 12.21 -3.64
CA LYS A 102 6.44 12.27 -3.05
C LYS A 102 5.34 12.27 -4.10
N TYR A 103 5.52 13.05 -5.17
CA TYR A 103 4.56 13.11 -6.28
C TYR A 103 4.30 11.71 -6.85
N HIS A 104 5.36 11.00 -7.22
CA HIS A 104 5.26 9.66 -7.79
C HIS A 104 4.80 8.62 -6.76
N TYR A 105 5.21 8.76 -5.50
CA TYR A 105 4.84 7.87 -4.41
C TYR A 105 3.33 7.85 -4.16
N PHE A 106 2.73 8.99 -3.84
CA PHE A 106 1.31 9.07 -3.49
C PHE A 106 0.40 8.75 -4.68
N ARG A 107 0.75 9.21 -5.89
CA ARG A 107 0.03 8.82 -7.12
C ARG A 107 0.11 7.33 -7.40
N GLY A 108 1.29 6.74 -7.21
CA GLY A 108 1.51 5.32 -7.37
C GLY A 108 0.67 4.49 -6.41
N LEU A 109 0.59 4.90 -5.14
CA LEU A 109 -0.28 4.26 -4.14
C LEU A 109 -1.76 4.42 -4.49
N ALA A 110 -2.20 5.61 -4.91
CA ALA A 110 -3.59 5.84 -5.35
C ALA A 110 -3.98 4.94 -6.54
N TYR A 111 -3.10 4.77 -7.53
CA TYR A 111 -3.33 3.81 -8.62
C TYR A 111 -3.34 2.36 -8.13
N ALA A 112 -2.49 1.98 -7.17
CA ALA A 112 -2.47 0.64 -6.59
C ALA A 112 -3.78 0.31 -5.85
N TYR A 113 -4.34 1.29 -5.17
CA TYR A 113 -5.64 1.21 -4.51
C TYR A 113 -6.77 1.00 -5.53
N ARG A 114 -6.80 1.81 -6.61
CA ARG A 114 -7.74 1.62 -7.72
C ARG A 114 -7.62 0.24 -8.36
N ALA A 115 -6.39 -0.22 -8.59
CA ALA A 115 -6.13 -1.53 -9.17
C ALA A 115 -6.65 -2.66 -8.28
N THR A 116 -6.37 -2.59 -6.98
CA THR A 116 -6.85 -3.55 -5.97
C THR A 116 -8.38 -3.58 -5.94
N ARG A 117 -9.04 -2.42 -5.87
CA ARG A 117 -10.50 -2.34 -5.84
C ARG A 117 -11.15 -2.88 -7.12
N ALA A 118 -10.61 -2.53 -8.28
CA ALA A 118 -11.05 -3.07 -9.56
C ALA A 118 -10.89 -4.59 -9.63
N GLY A 119 -9.78 -5.13 -9.10
CA GLY A 119 -9.53 -6.57 -9.02
C GLY A 119 -10.57 -7.30 -8.17
N ARG A 120 -10.89 -6.76 -6.98
CA ARG A 120 -11.95 -7.30 -6.10
C ARG A 120 -13.33 -7.28 -6.76
N LYS A 121 -13.62 -6.26 -7.58
CA LYS A 121 -14.83 -6.17 -8.40
C LYS A 121 -14.77 -6.97 -9.72
N ARG A 122 -13.75 -7.83 -9.88
CA ARG A 122 -13.51 -8.67 -11.08
C ARG A 122 -13.34 -7.88 -12.38
N SER A 123 -13.02 -6.59 -12.31
CA SER A 123 -12.73 -5.75 -13.46
C SER A 123 -11.24 -5.86 -13.82
N LEU A 124 -10.85 -7.00 -14.39
CA LEU A 124 -9.43 -7.35 -14.63
C LEU A 124 -8.70 -6.36 -15.54
N ILE A 125 -9.36 -5.85 -16.58
CA ILE A 125 -8.76 -4.87 -17.51
C ILE A 125 -8.44 -3.56 -16.78
N SER A 126 -9.39 -3.05 -16.00
CA SER A 126 -9.21 -1.84 -15.19
C SER A 126 -8.13 -2.03 -14.14
N ALA A 127 -8.15 -3.19 -13.45
CA ALA A 127 -7.14 -3.56 -12.47
C ALA A 127 -5.74 -3.59 -13.08
N PHE A 128 -5.58 -4.22 -14.25
CA PHE A 128 -4.31 -4.29 -14.94
C PHE A 128 -3.82 -2.92 -15.42
N LYS A 129 -4.71 -2.10 -16.00
CA LYS A 129 -4.39 -0.75 -16.46
C LYS A 129 -3.90 0.15 -15.33
N ASP A 130 -4.63 0.18 -14.20
CA ASP A 130 -4.23 0.98 -13.04
C ASP A 130 -3.01 0.35 -12.33
N GLY A 131 -2.86 -0.97 -12.35
CA GLY A 131 -1.65 -1.65 -11.85
C GLY A 131 -0.39 -1.28 -12.63
N LEU A 132 -0.46 -1.17 -13.96
CA LEU A 132 0.66 -0.70 -14.78
C LEU A 132 1.03 0.76 -14.46
N ARG A 133 0.03 1.61 -14.22
CA ARG A 133 0.25 3.00 -13.80
C ARG A 133 0.89 3.05 -12.42
N ALA A 134 0.36 2.30 -11.45
CA ALA A 134 0.94 2.18 -10.12
C ALA A 134 2.41 1.75 -10.20
N ARG A 135 2.71 0.69 -10.95
CA ARG A 135 4.08 0.21 -11.15
C ARG A 135 4.99 1.27 -11.74
N LYS A 136 4.53 2.02 -12.75
CA LYS A 136 5.32 3.09 -13.37
C LYS A 136 5.65 4.20 -12.36
N GLU A 137 4.64 4.70 -11.67
CA GLU A 137 4.80 5.79 -10.70
C GLU A 137 5.65 5.34 -9.51
N LEU A 138 5.35 4.19 -8.89
CA LEU A 138 6.09 3.69 -7.73
C LEU A 138 7.54 3.35 -8.04
N ARG A 139 7.83 2.79 -9.23
CA ARG A 139 9.22 2.60 -9.67
C ARG A 139 9.95 3.93 -9.78
N LYS A 140 9.28 4.96 -10.29
CA LYS A 140 9.88 6.29 -10.36
C LYS A 140 10.11 6.89 -8.98
N ALA A 141 9.20 6.66 -8.04
CA ALA A 141 9.35 7.07 -6.65
C ALA A 141 10.59 6.43 -6.01
N ILE A 142 10.76 5.10 -6.11
CA ILE A 142 11.91 4.39 -5.51
C ILE A 142 13.24 4.67 -6.21
N GLU A 143 13.22 5.04 -7.49
CA GLU A 143 14.41 5.55 -8.20
C GLU A 143 14.91 6.87 -7.59
N LEU A 144 13.99 7.71 -7.12
CA LEU A 144 14.28 9.02 -6.53
C LEU A 144 14.57 8.91 -5.02
N ASP A 145 13.86 8.03 -4.32
CA ASP A 145 14.03 7.73 -2.90
C ASP A 145 13.80 6.25 -2.62
N SER A 146 14.87 5.50 -2.44
CA SER A 146 14.82 4.05 -2.20
C SER A 146 14.38 3.68 -0.77
N THR A 147 14.15 4.66 0.11
CA THR A 147 13.67 4.44 1.48
C THR A 147 12.15 4.37 1.58
N LEU A 148 11.43 4.54 0.46
CA LEU A 148 9.98 4.42 0.33
C LEU A 148 9.50 2.96 0.42
N TYR A 149 9.71 2.33 1.58
CA TYR A 149 9.47 0.90 1.76
C TYR A 149 8.01 0.47 1.55
N ASP A 150 7.07 1.38 1.77
CA ASP A 150 5.66 1.15 1.52
C ASP A 150 5.31 0.95 0.04
N ALA A 151 6.12 1.48 -0.89
CA ALA A 151 5.94 1.28 -2.32
C ALA A 151 6.18 -0.18 -2.74
N TYR A 152 6.95 -0.94 -1.96
CA TYR A 152 7.31 -2.32 -2.31
C TYR A 152 6.16 -3.31 -2.14
N LEU A 153 5.16 -3.02 -1.30
CA LEU A 153 3.97 -3.87 -1.17
C LEU A 153 3.20 -3.98 -2.51
N PRO A 154 2.67 -2.89 -3.09
CA PRO A 154 1.92 -2.98 -4.34
C PRO A 154 2.80 -3.37 -5.54
N LEU A 155 4.09 -3.01 -5.55
CA LEU A 155 5.03 -3.49 -6.57
C LEU A 155 5.18 -5.01 -6.53
N GLY A 156 5.39 -5.57 -5.33
CA GLY A 156 5.58 -7.00 -5.16
C GLY A 156 4.32 -7.82 -5.45
N ILE A 157 3.15 -7.29 -5.08
CA ILE A 157 1.85 -7.86 -5.47
C ILE A 157 1.73 -7.88 -7.00
N PHE A 158 2.08 -6.78 -7.68
CA PHE A 158 1.99 -6.71 -9.14
C PHE A 158 2.94 -7.69 -9.83
N ASP A 159 4.21 -7.76 -9.40
CA ASP A 159 5.21 -8.64 -10.00
C ASP A 159 4.89 -10.13 -9.73
N TYR A 160 4.32 -10.47 -8.58
CA TYR A 160 3.79 -11.82 -8.31
C TYR A 160 2.57 -12.14 -9.20
N ALA A 161 1.58 -11.25 -9.24
CA ALA A 161 0.36 -11.47 -10.03
C ALA A 161 0.64 -11.58 -11.53
N LEU A 162 1.58 -10.77 -12.05
CA LEU A 162 2.01 -10.86 -13.45
C LEU A 162 2.63 -12.23 -13.77
N SER A 163 3.31 -12.83 -12.80
CA SER A 163 3.94 -14.14 -12.99
C SER A 163 2.93 -15.29 -12.99
N GLU A 164 1.80 -15.13 -12.30
CA GLU A 164 0.66 -16.06 -12.35
C GLU A 164 -0.25 -15.83 -13.59
N ALA A 165 -0.04 -14.75 -14.33
CA ALA A 165 -0.82 -14.46 -15.54
C ALA A 165 -0.54 -15.48 -16.68
N PRO A 166 -1.50 -15.69 -17.60
CA PRO A 166 -1.31 -16.53 -18.78
C PRO A 166 -0.04 -16.19 -19.57
N LYS A 167 0.60 -17.22 -20.16
CA LYS A 167 1.88 -17.09 -20.88
C LYS A 167 1.90 -15.94 -21.91
N PHE A 168 0.80 -15.71 -22.63
CA PHE A 168 0.73 -14.66 -23.64
C PHE A 168 0.82 -13.24 -23.03
N ILE A 169 0.26 -13.02 -21.83
CA ILE A 169 0.36 -11.75 -21.10
C ILE A 169 1.80 -11.52 -20.65
N ARG A 170 2.43 -12.56 -20.09
CA ARG A 170 3.84 -12.49 -19.66
C ARG A 170 4.78 -12.20 -20.83
N TRP A 171 4.54 -12.85 -21.97
CA TRP A 171 5.28 -12.62 -23.20
C TRP A 171 5.11 -11.18 -23.73
N LEU A 172 3.87 -10.68 -23.80
CA LEU A 172 3.59 -9.30 -24.23
C LEU A 172 4.28 -8.26 -23.34
N MET A 173 4.36 -8.54 -22.05
CA MET A 173 5.01 -7.67 -21.07
C MET A 173 6.53 -7.85 -21.00
N GLY A 174 7.12 -8.73 -21.82
CA GLY A 174 8.54 -9.06 -21.78
C GLY A 174 9.00 -9.54 -20.40
N SER A 175 8.11 -10.18 -19.63
CA SER A 175 8.39 -10.54 -18.24
C SER A 175 8.78 -11.99 -18.11
N GLU A 176 9.95 -12.21 -17.52
CA GLU A 176 10.31 -13.47 -16.88
C GLU A 176 9.42 -13.72 -15.66
N ASP A 177 9.56 -14.91 -15.06
CA ASP A 177 8.93 -15.25 -13.78
C ASP A 177 9.52 -14.38 -12.66
N ARG A 178 8.70 -13.52 -12.07
CA ARG A 178 9.07 -12.56 -11.03
C ARG A 178 8.47 -12.92 -9.66
N ARG A 179 8.00 -14.15 -9.45
CA ARG A 179 7.35 -14.53 -8.17
C ARG A 179 8.25 -14.31 -6.97
N GLU A 180 9.49 -14.78 -7.02
CA GLU A 180 10.46 -14.58 -5.94
C GLU A 180 10.78 -13.10 -5.74
N GLN A 181 10.92 -12.33 -6.83
CA GLN A 181 11.12 -10.88 -6.75
C GLN A 181 9.94 -10.23 -6.01
N GLY A 182 8.71 -10.55 -6.42
CA GLY A 182 7.50 -10.02 -5.79
C GLY A 182 7.39 -10.41 -4.31
N ILE A 183 7.69 -11.66 -3.95
CA ILE A 183 7.74 -12.10 -2.55
C ILE A 183 8.79 -11.31 -1.76
N ASN A 184 9.97 -11.06 -2.34
CA ASN A 184 11.03 -10.30 -1.66
C ASN A 184 10.68 -8.82 -1.48
N GLU A 185 10.02 -8.21 -2.46
CA GLU A 185 9.50 -6.84 -2.37
C GLU A 185 8.44 -6.73 -1.27
N VAL A 186 7.46 -7.63 -1.23
CA VAL A 186 6.46 -7.65 -0.15
C VAL A 186 7.11 -7.94 1.21
N ARG A 187 8.13 -8.80 1.28
CA ARG A 187 8.91 -9.04 2.51
C ARG A 187 9.60 -7.77 3.00
N LEU A 188 10.19 -6.98 2.09
CA LEU A 188 10.81 -5.71 2.44
C LEU A 188 9.79 -4.73 3.04
N ALA A 189 8.59 -4.64 2.46
CA ALA A 189 7.50 -3.83 3.00
C ALA A 189 7.02 -4.34 4.37
N ALA A 190 6.94 -5.67 4.57
CA ALA A 190 6.57 -6.26 5.85
C ALA A 190 7.62 -6.00 6.97
N GLU A 191 8.89 -5.83 6.61
CA GLU A 191 9.96 -5.54 7.57
C GLU A 191 10.10 -4.05 7.85
N LYS A 192 10.08 -3.22 6.80
CA LYS A 192 10.48 -1.80 6.85
C LYS A 192 9.39 -0.81 6.48
N GLY A 193 8.26 -1.26 5.96
CA GLY A 193 7.12 -0.39 5.65
C GLY A 193 6.63 0.32 6.91
N TRP A 194 6.20 1.56 6.75
CA TRP A 194 5.63 2.35 7.83
C TRP A 194 4.14 2.04 7.95
N ILE A 195 3.38 2.22 6.87
CA ILE A 195 1.91 1.98 6.85
C ILE A 195 1.54 0.61 6.28
N THR A 196 2.41 0.01 5.48
CA THR A 196 2.12 -1.24 4.77
C THR A 196 2.63 -2.49 5.48
N LYS A 197 3.28 -2.35 6.64
CA LYS A 197 3.87 -3.47 7.40
C LYS A 197 2.91 -4.63 7.62
N VAL A 198 1.76 -4.37 8.26
CA VAL A 198 0.76 -5.41 8.56
C VAL A 198 0.05 -5.91 7.29
N PRO A 199 -0.41 -5.04 6.36
CA PRO A 199 -0.95 -5.48 5.08
C PRO A 199 0.02 -6.35 4.26
N ALA A 200 1.33 -6.06 4.32
CA ALA A 200 2.36 -6.83 3.64
C ALA A 200 2.58 -8.20 4.29
N LYS A 201 2.59 -8.30 5.62
CA LYS A 201 2.56 -9.60 6.31
C LYS A 201 1.35 -10.42 5.85
N HIS A 202 0.17 -9.82 5.80
CA HIS A 202 -1.04 -10.52 5.37
C HIS A 202 -0.95 -10.97 3.90
N ALA A 203 -0.48 -10.10 3.00
CA ALA A 203 -0.26 -10.46 1.60
C ALA A 203 0.76 -11.61 1.44
N LEU A 204 1.84 -11.62 2.24
CA LEU A 204 2.82 -12.71 2.24
C LEU A 204 2.21 -14.05 2.63
N VAL A 205 1.29 -14.09 3.61
CA VAL A 205 0.61 -15.35 3.99
C VAL A 205 -0.03 -15.98 2.75
N TRP A 206 -0.81 -15.20 1.99
CA TRP A 206 -1.48 -15.68 0.78
C TRP A 206 -0.49 -16.04 -0.32
N MET A 207 0.46 -15.15 -0.63
CA MET A 207 1.45 -15.38 -1.70
C MET A 207 2.29 -16.63 -1.43
N LEU A 208 2.78 -16.81 -0.20
CA LEU A 208 3.56 -17.98 0.19
C LEU A 208 2.72 -19.26 0.19
N ALA A 209 1.46 -19.19 0.64
CA ALA A 209 0.56 -20.34 0.62
C ALA A 209 0.28 -20.81 -0.82
N TYR A 210 -0.08 -19.90 -1.72
CA TYR A 210 -0.34 -20.22 -3.13
C TYR A 210 0.90 -20.70 -3.87
N TYR A 211 2.06 -20.19 -3.49
CA TYR A 211 3.34 -20.60 -4.07
C TYR A 211 3.90 -21.90 -3.47
N GLY A 212 3.21 -22.54 -2.52
CA GLY A 212 3.59 -23.82 -1.92
C GLY A 212 4.59 -23.73 -0.77
N ARG A 213 4.90 -22.53 -0.29
CA ARG A 213 5.77 -22.25 0.87
C ARG A 213 4.96 -22.22 2.17
N THR A 214 4.09 -23.22 2.38
CA THR A 214 3.08 -23.26 3.45
C THR A 214 3.66 -23.08 4.86
N ARG A 215 4.87 -23.62 5.14
CA ARG A 215 5.49 -23.48 6.46
C ARG A 215 5.83 -22.03 6.80
N GLU A 216 6.30 -21.26 5.83
CA GLU A 216 6.59 -19.84 6.01
C GLU A 216 5.30 -19.03 6.14
N ALA A 217 4.28 -19.35 5.32
CA ALA A 217 2.96 -18.74 5.43
C ALA A 217 2.36 -18.92 6.84
N VAL A 218 2.39 -20.15 7.39
CA VAL A 218 1.86 -20.45 8.73
C VAL A 218 2.62 -19.72 9.83
N LYS A 219 3.93 -19.51 9.68
CA LYS A 219 4.71 -18.73 10.66
C LYS A 219 4.19 -17.29 10.74
N ILE A 220 4.08 -16.62 9.58
CA ILE A 220 3.61 -15.24 9.50
C ILE A 220 2.14 -15.12 9.95
N ALA A 221 1.28 -16.07 9.57
CA ALA A 221 -0.12 -16.09 9.99
C ALA A 221 -0.26 -16.18 11.52
N ARG A 222 0.56 -17.02 12.18
CA ARG A 222 0.57 -17.12 13.65
C ARG A 222 0.99 -15.82 14.31
N GLU A 223 1.99 -15.12 13.77
CA GLU A 223 2.40 -13.81 14.27
C GLU A 223 1.25 -12.81 14.19
N LEU A 224 0.51 -12.76 13.07
CA LEU A 224 -0.65 -11.88 12.90
C LEU A 224 -1.79 -12.21 13.87
N VAL A 225 -2.11 -13.49 14.08
CA VAL A 225 -3.14 -13.91 15.04
C VAL A 225 -2.73 -13.60 16.48
N GLN A 226 -1.44 -13.68 16.82
CA GLN A 226 -0.95 -13.29 18.14
C GLN A 226 -1.00 -11.78 18.36
N GLU A 227 -0.65 -11.00 17.33
CA GLU A 227 -0.67 -9.52 17.37
C GLU A 227 -2.11 -8.99 17.42
N TYR A 228 -3.05 -9.62 16.70
CA TYR A 228 -4.45 -9.21 16.60
C TYR A 228 -5.41 -10.40 16.88
N PRO A 229 -5.52 -10.87 18.13
CA PRO A 229 -6.26 -12.09 18.47
C PRO A 229 -7.77 -12.01 18.25
N THR A 230 -8.32 -10.78 18.18
CA THR A 230 -9.73 -10.53 17.90
C THR A 230 -10.00 -10.26 16.42
N SER A 231 -8.96 -10.15 15.58
CA SER A 231 -9.14 -9.85 14.16
C SER A 231 -9.90 -10.99 13.48
N ARG A 232 -10.98 -10.65 12.79
CA ARG A 232 -11.68 -11.60 11.92
C ARG A 232 -10.82 -11.92 10.71
N SER A 233 -10.21 -10.91 10.10
CA SER A 233 -9.47 -11.05 8.85
C SER A 233 -8.24 -11.95 8.95
N PHE A 234 -7.54 -11.98 10.09
CA PHE A 234 -6.33 -12.80 10.26
C PHE A 234 -6.61 -14.21 10.78
N ARG A 235 -7.85 -14.52 11.16
CA ARG A 235 -8.24 -15.82 11.70
C ARG A 235 -8.89 -16.75 10.67
N TRP A 236 -9.23 -16.23 9.49
CA TRP A 236 -9.86 -16.94 8.39
C TRP A 236 -8.88 -17.28 7.27
#